data_AF-G5A483-F1
#
_entry.id   AF-G5A483-F1
#
_cell.length_a   1.000
_cell.length_b   1.000
_cell.length_c   1.000
_cell.angle_alpha   90.00
_cell.angle_beta   90.00
_cell.angle_gamma   90.00
#
_symmetry.space_group_name_H-M   'P 1'
#
loop_
_entity.id
_entity.type
_entity.pdbx_description
1 polymer ?
#
loop_
_entity_poly.entity_id
_entity_poly.type
_entity_poly.pdbx_seq_one_letter_code
_entity_poly.pdbx_strand_id
1 'polypeptide(L)'
;MEQKQKRTYRKAGPFHVEFHGLQACLRSDKSRVNIKTMLVSHAFVDLWWLIREDRQYDKALFDQLDEHERDFMRYCLNKCKITSRQFDSSYNQLLDGLVKRLKMLEGAKNIGDDSLLIKTEMKSILDKLYKKNVFSASYYSQFKRLMKL
;
A
#
# COMPACT_ATOMS: atom_id res chain seq x y z
N MET A 1 -10.44 -20.69 -39.54
CA MET A 1 -9.32 -21.12 -38.69
C MET A 1 -9.01 -19.99 -37.71
N GLU A 2 -9.50 -20.09 -36.48
CA GLU A 2 -9.29 -19.06 -35.46
C GLU A 2 -7.87 -19.16 -34.90
N GLN A 3 -7.09 -18.09 -35.05
CA GLN A 3 -5.76 -17.97 -34.48
C GLN A 3 -5.87 -17.79 -32.96
N LYS A 4 -5.64 -18.87 -32.20
CA LYS A 4 -5.43 -18.80 -30.75
C LYS A 4 -4.21 -17.93 -30.47
N GLN A 5 -4.43 -16.69 -30.04
CA GLN A 5 -3.38 -15.81 -29.52
C GLN A 5 -2.69 -16.51 -28.33
N LYS A 6 -1.43 -16.91 -28.54
CA LYS A 6 -0.57 -17.42 -27.46
C LYS A 6 -0.33 -16.28 -26.46
N ARG A 7 -1.00 -16.34 -25.31
CA ARG A 7 -0.77 -15.43 -24.17
C ARG A 7 0.72 -15.45 -23.83
N THR A 8 1.36 -14.29 -23.90
CA THR A 8 2.77 -14.12 -23.52
C THR A 8 2.88 -14.37 -22.01
N TYR A 9 3.42 -15.53 -21.64
CA TYR A 9 3.65 -15.92 -20.25
C TYR A 9 4.76 -15.01 -19.69
N ARG A 10 4.39 -13.91 -19.02
CA ARG A 10 5.35 -13.16 -18.21
C ARG A 10 5.71 -14.08 -17.04
N LYS A 11 6.98 -14.48 -16.93
CA LYS A 11 7.50 -15.20 -15.76
C LYS A 11 6.99 -14.49 -14.50
N ALA A 12 6.17 -15.18 -13.70
CA ALA A 12 5.84 -14.72 -12.36
C ALA A 12 7.16 -14.40 -11.63
N GLY A 13 7.18 -13.36 -10.79
CA GLY A 13 8.33 -13.11 -9.93
C GLY A 13 8.65 -14.36 -9.08
N PRO A 14 9.82 -14.44 -8.43
CA PRO A 14 10.22 -15.61 -7.65
C PRO A 14 9.42 -15.77 -6.34
N PHE A 15 8.27 -15.08 -6.25
CA PHE A 15 7.42 -15.00 -5.07
C PHE A 15 5.96 -15.14 -5.48
N HIS A 16 5.19 -15.80 -4.64
CA HIS A 16 3.76 -15.98 -4.80
C HIS A 16 3.05 -15.86 -3.45
N VAL A 17 1.76 -15.57 -3.49
CA VAL A 17 0.88 -15.60 -2.31
C VAL A 17 0.07 -16.88 -2.35
N GLU A 18 0.07 -17.60 -1.24
CA GLU A 18 -0.83 -18.71 -0.94
C GLU A 18 -1.82 -18.29 0.15
N PHE A 19 -3.01 -18.87 0.12
CA PHE A 19 -4.03 -18.65 1.14
C PHE A 19 -4.36 -19.97 1.83
N HIS A 20 -4.35 -19.96 3.15
CA HIS A 20 -4.87 -21.03 4.00
C HIS A 20 -6.11 -20.50 4.72
N GLY A 21 -7.25 -20.54 4.02
CA GLY A 21 -8.42 -19.76 4.42
C GLY A 21 -8.11 -18.26 4.34
N LEU A 22 -8.31 -17.56 5.46
CA LEU A 22 -8.02 -16.12 5.59
C LEU A 22 -6.57 -15.81 5.99
N GLN A 23 -5.71 -16.82 6.09
CA GLN A 23 -4.29 -16.61 6.30
C GLN A 23 -3.57 -16.46 4.96
N ALA A 24 -3.12 -15.25 4.65
CA ALA A 24 -2.34 -14.96 3.45
C ALA A 24 -0.84 -15.11 3.73
N CYS A 25 -0.16 -15.90 2.92
CA CYS A 25 1.26 -16.26 3.06
C CYS A 25 2.03 -15.88 1.81
N LEU A 26 2.92 -14.88 1.91
CA LEU A 26 3.89 -14.58 0.85
C LEU A 26 5.09 -15.55 0.98
N ARG A 27 5.39 -16.26 -0.10
CA ARG A 27 6.42 -17.29 -0.15
C ARG A 27 7.40 -17.04 -1.29
N SER A 28 8.59 -17.62 -1.18
CA SER A 28 9.58 -17.67 -2.25
C SER A 28 9.50 -19.02 -2.95
N ASP A 29 9.64 -19.07 -4.26
CA ASP A 29 9.73 -20.34 -4.98
C ASP A 29 10.98 -21.16 -4.58
N LYS A 30 12.02 -20.47 -4.09
CA LYS A 30 13.31 -21.07 -3.73
C LYS A 30 13.38 -21.58 -2.29
N SER A 31 12.52 -21.09 -1.40
CA SER A 31 12.52 -21.50 0.00
C SER A 31 11.11 -21.84 0.45
N ARG A 32 10.95 -22.97 1.15
CA ARG A 32 9.65 -23.39 1.68
C ARG A 32 9.14 -22.51 2.84
N VAL A 33 9.91 -21.51 3.25
CA VAL A 33 9.64 -20.64 4.40
C VAL A 33 8.78 -19.45 3.98
N ASN A 34 7.78 -19.12 4.80
CA ASN A 34 6.95 -17.94 4.62
C ASN A 34 7.77 -16.68 4.90
N ILE A 35 7.81 -15.77 3.94
CA ILE A 35 8.51 -14.48 4.06
C ILE A 35 7.69 -13.54 4.95
N LYS A 36 6.38 -13.55 4.74
CA LYS A 36 5.44 -12.75 5.51
C LYS A 36 4.08 -13.44 5.51
N THR A 37 3.42 -13.43 6.67
CA THR A 37 2.06 -13.92 6.84
C THR A 37 1.19 -12.82 7.45
N MET A 38 -0.10 -12.81 7.11
CA MET A 38 -1.09 -11.90 7.68
C MET A 38 -2.46 -12.56 7.66
N LEU A 39 -3.25 -12.34 8.72
CA LEU A 39 -4.68 -12.63 8.70
C LEU A 39 -5.37 -11.51 7.92
N VAL A 40 -6.18 -11.87 6.93
CA VAL A 40 -6.85 -10.92 6.02
C VAL A 40 -8.35 -11.18 5.96
N SER A 41 -9.09 -10.24 5.40
CA SER A 41 -10.52 -10.31 5.12
C SER A 41 -10.82 -11.07 3.84
N HIS A 42 -12.09 -11.43 3.64
CA HIS A 42 -12.56 -11.96 2.35
C HIS A 42 -12.35 -10.97 1.21
N ALA A 43 -12.60 -9.68 1.46
CA ALA A 43 -12.39 -8.62 0.46
C ALA A 43 -10.94 -8.59 -0.05
N PHE A 44 -9.96 -8.85 0.82
CA PHE A 44 -8.56 -8.98 0.41
C PHE A 44 -8.36 -10.15 -0.55
N VAL A 45 -8.87 -11.32 -0.19
CA VAL A 45 -8.72 -12.55 -0.98
C VAL A 45 -9.37 -12.37 -2.35
N ASP A 46 -10.58 -11.85 -2.39
CA ASP A 46 -11.33 -11.64 -3.63
C ASP A 46 -10.65 -10.61 -4.53
N LEU A 47 -10.22 -9.48 -3.97
CA LEU A 47 -9.50 -8.46 -4.74
C LEU A 47 -8.14 -8.98 -5.24
N TRP A 48 -7.44 -9.79 -4.45
CA TRP A 48 -6.19 -10.41 -4.88
C TRP A 48 -6.41 -11.31 -6.10
N TRP A 49 -7.43 -12.17 -6.07
CA TRP A 49 -7.74 -13.06 -7.20
C TRP A 49 -8.14 -12.29 -8.45
N LEU A 50 -9.00 -11.28 -8.31
CA LEU A 50 -9.39 -10.39 -9.42
C LEU A 50 -8.16 -9.73 -10.07
N ILE A 51 -7.23 -9.21 -9.27
CA ILE A 51 -6.02 -8.56 -9.78
C ILE A 51 -5.09 -9.56 -10.45
N ARG A 52 -4.85 -10.72 -9.82
CA ARG A 52 -3.84 -11.68 -10.25
C ARG A 52 -4.27 -12.47 -11.48
N GLU A 53 -5.48 -13.02 -11.46
CA GLU A 53 -5.95 -13.96 -12.49
C GLU A 53 -6.73 -13.25 -13.58
N ASP A 54 -7.70 -12.41 -13.19
CA ASP A 54 -8.59 -11.74 -14.14
C ASP A 54 -8.01 -10.42 -14.66
N ARG A 55 -6.94 -9.91 -14.03
CA ARG A 55 -6.35 -8.59 -14.30
C ARG A 55 -7.36 -7.46 -14.19
N GLN A 56 -8.35 -7.66 -13.31
CA GLN A 56 -9.39 -6.70 -13.00
C GLN A 56 -9.11 -6.04 -11.65
N TYR A 57 -9.89 -5.02 -11.35
CA TYR A 57 -9.81 -4.29 -10.10
C TYR A 57 -11.20 -3.84 -9.69
N ASP A 58 -11.55 -4.08 -8.43
CA ASP A 58 -12.79 -3.63 -7.83
C ASP A 58 -12.48 -2.60 -6.73
N LYS A 59 -13.02 -1.39 -6.91
CA LYS A 59 -12.84 -0.29 -5.96
C LYS A 59 -13.62 -0.50 -4.66
N ALA A 60 -14.79 -1.14 -4.71
CA ALA A 60 -15.59 -1.41 -3.53
C ALA A 60 -14.90 -2.43 -2.62
N LEU A 61 -14.26 -3.47 -3.20
CA LEU A 61 -13.44 -4.39 -2.42
C LEU A 61 -12.22 -3.70 -1.81
N PHE A 62 -11.55 -2.83 -2.57
CA PHE A 62 -10.43 -2.04 -2.05
C PHE A 62 -10.83 -1.13 -0.88
N ASP A 63 -12.04 -0.56 -0.94
CA ASP A 63 -12.56 0.34 0.10
C ASP A 63 -12.91 -0.39 1.39
N GLN A 64 -13.21 -1.68 1.32
CA GLN A 64 -13.42 -2.54 2.49
C GLN A 64 -12.11 -2.93 3.20
N LEU A 65 -10.97 -2.86 2.51
CA LEU A 65 -9.67 -3.19 3.11
C LEU A 65 -9.28 -2.18 4.18
N ASP A 66 -8.75 -2.67 5.29
CA ASP A 66 -8.10 -1.78 6.24
C ASP A 66 -6.73 -1.29 5.72
N GLU A 67 -6.10 -0.39 6.47
CA GLU A 67 -4.80 0.15 6.08
C GLU A 67 -3.69 -0.91 6.01
N HIS A 68 -3.68 -1.87 6.95
CA HIS A 68 -2.66 -2.91 7.01
C HIS A 68 -2.80 -3.89 5.85
N GLU A 69 -4.03 -4.23 5.49
CA GLU A 69 -4.37 -5.03 4.33
C GLU A 69 -3.96 -4.36 3.03
N ARG A 70 -4.25 -3.06 2.85
CA ARG A 70 -3.80 -2.32 1.67
C ARG A 70 -2.28 -2.28 1.55
N ASP A 71 -1.59 -2.04 2.67
CA ASP A 71 -0.12 -2.02 2.72
C ASP A 71 0.45 -3.40 2.39
N PHE A 72 -0.15 -4.45 2.94
CA PHE A 72 0.28 -5.83 2.69
C PHE A 72 0.01 -6.25 1.25
N MET A 73 -1.15 -5.91 0.68
CA MET A 73 -1.46 -6.18 -0.71
C MET A 73 -0.47 -5.48 -1.64
N ARG A 74 -0.18 -4.19 -1.40
CA ARG A 74 0.84 -3.44 -2.16
C ARG A 74 2.21 -4.12 -2.07
N TYR A 75 2.61 -4.56 -0.88
CA TYR A 75 3.86 -5.28 -0.67
C TYR A 75 3.90 -6.60 -1.47
N CYS A 76 2.82 -7.38 -1.42
CA CYS A 76 2.70 -8.65 -2.15
C CYS A 76 2.71 -8.44 -3.66
N LEU A 77 1.95 -7.48 -4.20
CA LEU A 77 1.94 -7.15 -5.63
C LEU A 77 3.35 -6.78 -6.12
N ASN A 78 4.07 -5.93 -5.37
CA ASN A 78 5.44 -5.55 -5.68
C ASN A 78 6.40 -6.75 -5.67
N LYS A 79 6.32 -7.62 -4.66
CA LYS A 79 7.18 -8.81 -4.55
C LYS A 79 6.90 -9.82 -5.65
N CYS A 80 5.63 -10.10 -5.93
CA CYS A 80 5.20 -11.01 -6.99
C CYS A 80 5.39 -10.44 -8.40
N LYS A 81 5.78 -9.17 -8.54
CA LYS A 81 5.87 -8.43 -9.80
C LYS A 81 4.54 -8.39 -10.57
N ILE A 82 3.44 -8.29 -9.83
CA ILE A 82 2.08 -8.15 -10.37
C ILE A 82 1.77 -6.65 -10.43
N THR A 83 1.43 -6.16 -11.62
CA THR A 83 1.09 -4.75 -11.84
C THR A 83 -0.41 -4.56 -11.86
N SER A 84 -0.94 -3.63 -11.05
CA SER A 84 -2.34 -3.20 -11.10
C SER A 84 -2.43 -1.68 -11.00
N ARG A 85 -2.61 -1.03 -12.15
CA ARG A 85 -2.64 0.44 -12.24
C ARG A 85 -3.77 1.05 -11.40
N GLN A 86 -4.93 0.40 -11.36
CA GLN A 86 -6.09 0.91 -10.64
C GLN A 86 -5.92 0.76 -9.12
N PHE A 87 -5.31 -0.35 -8.66
CA PHE A 87 -4.91 -0.51 -7.27
C PHE A 87 -3.88 0.56 -6.88
N ASP A 88 -2.81 0.72 -7.68
CA ASP A 88 -1.78 1.72 -7.43
C ASP A 88 -2.35 3.14 -7.37
N SER A 89 -3.26 3.47 -8.30
CA SER A 89 -3.98 4.76 -8.32
C SER A 89 -4.77 4.97 -7.03
N SER A 90 -5.59 3.99 -6.63
CA SER A 90 -6.44 4.11 -5.44
C SER A 90 -5.62 4.18 -4.15
N TYR A 91 -4.53 3.41 -4.07
CA TYR A 91 -3.59 3.49 -2.95
C TYR A 91 -2.90 4.85 -2.89
N ASN A 92 -2.45 5.38 -4.03
CA ASN A 92 -1.81 6.69 -4.09
C ASN A 92 -2.77 7.84 -3.77
N GLN A 93 -4.06 7.71 -4.08
CA GLN A 93 -5.09 8.68 -3.67
C GLN A 93 -5.20 8.77 -2.14
N LEU A 94 -5.09 7.64 -1.41
CA LEU A 94 -5.05 7.66 0.05
C LEU A 94 -3.81 8.39 0.59
N LEU A 95 -2.65 8.15 -0.03
CA LEU A 95 -1.42 8.85 0.32
C LEU A 95 -1.50 10.36 0.04
N ASP A 96 -2.07 10.74 -1.10
CA ASP A 96 -2.27 12.14 -1.47
C ASP A 96 -3.20 12.85 -0.49
N GLY A 97 -4.25 12.16 -0.01
CA GLY A 97 -5.11 12.67 1.08
C GLY A 97 -4.32 12.99 2.35
N LEU A 98 -3.41 12.10 2.77
CA LEU A 98 -2.53 12.33 3.92
C LEU A 98 -1.56 13.50 3.67
N VAL A 99 -0.98 13.60 2.49
CA VAL A 99 -0.08 14.72 2.13
C VAL A 99 -0.83 16.05 2.13
N LYS A 100 -2.04 16.10 1.58
CA LYS A 100 -2.91 17.29 1.61
C LYS A 100 -3.24 17.70 3.03
N ARG A 101 -3.61 16.74 3.89
CA ARG A 101 -3.87 17.01 5.32
C ARG A 101 -2.63 17.55 6.02
N LEU A 102 -1.45 16.97 5.78
CA LEU A 102 -0.19 17.44 6.34
C LEU A 102 0.12 18.89 5.92
N LYS A 103 -0.05 19.22 4.63
CA LYS A 103 0.13 20.60 4.11
C LYS A 103 -0.84 21.59 4.75
N MET A 104 -2.09 21.18 4.95
CA MET A 104 -3.10 22.02 5.58
C MET A 104 -2.74 22.32 7.05
N LEU A 105 -2.27 21.31 7.79
CA LEU A 105 -1.82 21.46 9.18
C LEU A 105 -0.56 22.32 9.28
N GLU A 106 0.40 22.14 8.37
CA GLU A 106 1.57 23.00 8.24
C GLU A 106 1.16 24.46 7.97
N GLY A 107 0.20 24.69 7.07
CA GLY A 107 -0.36 26.01 6.81
C GLY A 107 -1.01 26.64 8.04
N ALA A 108 -1.85 25.90 8.76
CA ALA A 108 -2.50 26.37 9.99
C ALA A 108 -1.48 26.80 11.04
N LYS A 109 -0.43 25.99 11.24
CA LYS A 109 0.66 26.30 12.14
C LYS A 109 1.42 27.57 11.74
N ASN A 110 1.72 27.72 10.44
CA ASN A 110 2.44 28.89 9.92
C ASN A 110 1.63 30.19 10.06
N ILE A 111 0.30 30.11 10.16
CA ILE A 111 -0.61 31.26 10.38
C ILE A 111 -0.79 31.55 11.88
N GLY A 112 -0.30 30.68 12.77
CA GLY A 112 -0.25 30.91 14.23
C GLY A 112 -1.05 29.92 15.08
N ASP A 113 -1.70 28.90 14.49
CA ASP A 113 -2.35 27.84 15.27
C ASP A 113 -1.32 26.78 15.70
N ASP A 114 -0.69 27.01 16.85
CA ASP A 114 0.36 26.14 17.41
C ASP A 114 -0.16 25.15 18.47
N SER A 115 -1.41 24.71 18.34
CA SER A 115 -2.03 23.77 19.28
C SER A 115 -1.30 22.42 19.33
N LEU A 116 -1.29 21.80 20.53
CA LEU A 116 -0.68 20.48 20.75
C LEU A 116 -1.35 19.40 19.88
N LEU A 117 -2.63 19.58 19.55
CA LEU A 117 -3.40 18.69 18.70
C LEU A 117 -2.85 18.67 17.26
N ILE A 118 -2.59 19.86 16.68
CA ILE A 118 -2.00 19.97 15.34
C ILE A 118 -0.62 19.32 15.28
N LYS A 119 0.24 19.58 16.28
CA LYS A 119 1.57 18.94 16.35
C LYS A 119 1.48 17.42 16.39
N THR A 120 0.62 16.89 17.26
CA THR A 120 0.42 15.44 17.40
C THR A 120 -0.06 14.82 16.09
N GLU A 121 -1.04 15.47 15.43
CA GLU A 121 -1.58 14.99 14.16
C GLU A 121 -0.53 15.06 13.03
N MET A 122 0.19 16.17 12.89
CA MET A 122 1.27 16.32 11.92
C MET A 122 2.33 15.23 12.07
N LYS A 123 2.75 14.96 13.31
CA LYS A 123 3.74 13.91 13.60
C LYS A 123 3.21 12.53 13.20
N SER A 124 1.97 12.21 13.56
CA SER A 124 1.33 10.93 13.22
C SER A 124 1.26 10.72 11.70
N ILE A 125 0.85 11.74 10.95
CA ILE A 125 0.77 11.68 9.48
C ILE A 125 2.16 11.56 8.86
N LEU A 126 3.12 12.37 9.34
CA LEU A 126 4.50 12.35 8.86
C LEU A 126 5.15 10.97 9.06
N ASP A 127 5.01 10.41 10.26
CA ASP A 127 5.54 9.08 10.60
C ASP A 127 4.91 8.00 9.72
N LYS A 128 3.60 8.09 9.45
CA LYS A 128 2.89 7.17 8.55
C LYS A 128 3.40 7.26 7.11
N LEU A 129 3.54 8.46 6.56
CA LEU A 129 4.05 8.68 5.20
C LEU A 129 5.51 8.21 5.06
N TYR A 130 6.33 8.42 6.09
CA TYR A 130 7.71 7.92 6.13
C TYR A 130 7.76 6.39 6.13
N LYS A 131 6.97 5.72 6.99
CA LYS A 131 6.88 4.24 7.02
C LYS A 131 6.45 3.64 5.69
N LYS A 132 5.65 4.37 4.89
CA LYS A 132 5.19 3.97 3.56
C LYS A 132 6.16 4.36 2.44
N ASN A 133 7.38 4.81 2.78
CA ASN A 133 8.42 5.26 1.84
C ASN A 133 7.99 6.40 0.90
N VAL A 134 7.06 7.24 1.32
CA VAL A 134 6.63 8.42 0.55
C VAL A 134 7.70 9.52 0.60
N PHE A 135 8.38 9.64 1.74
CA PHE A 135 9.41 10.64 1.97
C PHE A 135 10.79 10.00 2.15
N SER A 136 11.83 10.72 1.74
CA SER A 136 13.21 10.36 2.07
C SER A 136 13.49 10.57 3.56
N ALA A 137 14.49 9.86 4.09
CA ALA A 137 14.96 10.06 5.46
C ALA A 137 15.43 11.51 5.73
N SER A 138 16.01 12.16 4.71
CA SER A 138 16.44 13.56 4.80
C SER A 138 15.25 14.51 4.96
N TYR A 139 14.21 14.36 4.13
CA TYR A 139 13.01 15.18 4.22
C TYR A 139 12.29 14.99 5.55
N TYR A 140 12.09 13.73 5.96
CA TYR A 140 11.47 13.38 7.24
C TYR A 140 12.18 14.05 8.42
N SER A 141 13.51 13.96 8.47
CA SER A 141 14.33 14.55 9.54
C SER A 141 14.27 16.07 9.54
N GLN A 142 14.35 16.69 8.36
CA GLN A 142 14.28 18.15 8.22
C GLN A 142 12.91 18.68 8.64
N PHE A 143 11.83 18.06 8.18
CA PHE A 143 10.47 18.46 8.52
C PHE A 143 10.22 18.35 10.02
N LYS A 144 10.61 17.23 10.63
CA LYS A 144 10.49 17.01 12.08
C LYS A 144 11.21 18.09 12.89
N ARG A 145 12.44 18.46 12.47
CA ARG A 145 13.23 19.52 13.09
C ARG A 145 12.58 20.90 12.95
N LEU A 146 12.15 21.27 11.73
CA LEU A 146 11.50 22.56 11.47
C LEU A 146 10.20 22.70 12.26
N MET A 147 9.46 21.60 12.38
CA MET A 147 8.16 21.60 13.05
C MET A 147 8.23 21.35 14.55
N LYS A 148 9.42 21.13 15.13
CA LYS A 148 9.60 20.80 16.56
C LYS A 148 8.71 19.64 17.00
N LEU A 149 8.64 18.57 16.18
CA LEU A 149 7.80 17.37 16.37
C LEU A 149 8.56 16.20 17.03
#